data_AF-X0UU84-F1
#
_entry.id   AF-X0UU84-F1
#
_cell.length_a   1.000
_cell.length_b   1.000
_cell.length_c   1.000
_cell.angle_alpha   90.00
_cell.angle_beta   90.00
_cell.angle_gamma   90.00
#
_symmetry.space_group_name_H-M   'P 1'
#
loop_
_entity.id
_entity.type
_entity.pdbx_description
1 polymer ?
#
loop_
_entity_poly.entity_id
_entity_poly.type
_entity_poly.pdbx_seq_one_letter_code
_entity_poly.pdbx_strand_id
1 'polypeptide(L)'
;AEIAIKKYETTSIKLTTKDGKLIYSTKAFRFLEDVSEKVFFKNIKGESGFFIAEEGGSDKLFSFAHSKGYRDFDGHGWILVMGHDVAEVLKPAFAMRTRIVVVSFVFIVLGIFIAYIISRSISKPIITVRNAAVVIAQGNLEERVVVTSKDEIEELADSFNQMTGKLRESYTGLEEKVRERTVELEKANEQLKHEIIERERSAEALKESEENYRSLFESNQDGIAFSDMEGNFVDANQAYLNMLGYTMVEYRKLDYPQLTPKKWHKQDE
;
A
#
# COMPACT_ATOMS: atom_id res chain seq x y z
N ALA A 1 20.60 11.77 -73.63
CA ALA A 1 19.20 11.33 -73.47
C ALA A 1 19.09 9.89 -72.94
N GLU A 2 20.02 8.97 -73.26
CA GLU A 2 19.98 7.57 -72.79
C GLU A 2 20.14 7.36 -71.27
N ILE A 3 20.74 8.31 -70.54
CA ILE A 3 21.06 8.12 -69.10
C ILE A 3 19.83 8.22 -68.20
N ALA A 4 18.76 8.91 -68.61
CA ALA A 4 17.53 9.04 -67.82
C ALA A 4 16.54 7.88 -68.02
N ILE A 5 16.55 7.24 -69.19
CA ILE A 5 15.62 6.15 -69.55
C ILE A 5 15.95 4.86 -68.79
N LYS A 6 17.18 4.70 -68.30
CA LYS A 6 17.63 3.45 -67.64
C LYS A 6 17.19 3.30 -66.18
N LYS A 7 16.66 4.34 -65.53
CA LYS A 7 16.31 4.30 -64.09
C LYS A 7 14.92 3.75 -63.81
N TYR A 8 14.01 3.80 -64.79
CA TYR A 8 12.63 3.34 -64.64
C TYR A 8 12.16 2.73 -65.96
N GLU A 9 12.09 1.40 -66.01
CA GLU A 9 11.83 0.63 -67.23
C GLU A 9 10.43 0.89 -67.80
N THR A 10 9.46 1.27 -66.95
CA THR A 10 8.08 1.51 -67.41
C THR A 10 7.82 2.94 -67.90
N THR A 11 8.84 3.81 -67.90
CA THR A 11 8.67 5.21 -68.28
C THR A 11 8.22 5.36 -69.72
N SER A 12 7.02 5.91 -69.92
CA SER A 12 6.55 6.34 -71.23
C SER A 12 6.64 7.86 -71.34
N ILE A 13 7.35 8.36 -72.34
CA ILE A 13 7.35 9.77 -72.70
C ILE A 13 6.51 9.91 -73.96
N LYS A 14 5.65 10.93 -74.00
CA LYS A 14 4.76 11.26 -75.11
C LYS A 14 4.87 12.77 -75.35
N LEU A 15 4.92 13.19 -76.60
CA LEU A 15 4.84 14.59 -77.00
C LEU A 15 3.59 14.74 -77.85
N THR A 16 2.70 15.65 -77.47
CA THR A 16 1.43 15.87 -78.16
C THR A 16 1.27 17.33 -78.56
N THR A 17 0.45 17.60 -79.56
CA THR A 17 -0.03 18.95 -79.86
C THR A 17 -1.15 19.37 -78.91
N LYS A 18 -1.48 20.67 -78.88
CA LYS A 18 -2.60 21.22 -78.12
C LYS A 18 -3.97 20.62 -78.47
N ASP A 19 -4.14 20.09 -79.68
CA ASP A 19 -5.36 19.44 -80.18
C ASP A 19 -5.35 17.92 -80.03
N GLY A 20 -4.35 17.35 -79.34
CA GLY A 20 -4.32 15.91 -79.04
C GLY A 20 -3.78 15.03 -80.16
N LYS A 21 -2.90 15.54 -81.02
CA LYS A 21 -2.16 14.73 -82.00
C LYS A 21 -0.82 14.29 -81.42
N LEU A 22 -0.52 13.00 -81.54
CA LEU A 22 0.72 12.42 -81.04
C LEU A 22 1.90 12.68 -82.00
N ILE A 23 2.89 13.44 -81.53
CA ILE A 23 4.10 13.79 -82.29
C ILE A 23 5.21 12.76 -82.07
N TYR A 24 5.36 12.30 -80.82
CA TYR A 24 6.41 11.37 -80.43
C TYR A 24 5.96 10.50 -79.26
N SER A 25 6.41 9.25 -79.22
CA SER A 25 6.38 8.44 -78.01
C SER A 25 7.60 7.53 -77.89
N THR A 26 8.02 7.23 -76.66
CA THR A 26 9.02 6.18 -76.38
C THR A 26 8.47 4.77 -76.58
N LYS A 27 7.14 4.60 -76.62
CA LYS A 27 6.47 3.34 -77.01
C LYS A 27 6.09 3.39 -78.49
N ALA A 28 5.77 2.24 -79.07
CA ALA A 28 5.29 2.18 -80.45
C ALA A 28 4.10 3.13 -80.66
N PHE A 29 4.18 3.99 -81.67
CA PHE A 29 3.19 5.02 -81.94
C PHE A 29 3.03 5.28 -83.43
N ARG A 30 1.88 5.83 -83.83
CA ARG A 30 1.65 6.37 -85.17
C ARG A 30 1.73 7.90 -85.13
N PHE A 31 2.52 8.49 -86.03
CA PHE A 31 2.65 9.93 -86.13
C PHE A 31 1.30 10.58 -86.47
N LEU A 32 0.94 11.63 -85.73
CA LEU A 32 -0.34 12.34 -85.78
C LEU A 32 -1.58 11.47 -85.47
N GLU A 33 -1.40 10.38 -84.72
CA GLU A 33 -2.52 9.65 -84.13
C GLU A 33 -3.32 10.56 -83.20
N ASP A 34 -4.65 10.47 -83.28
CA ASP A 34 -5.54 11.20 -82.38
C ASP A 34 -5.60 10.50 -81.02
N VAL A 35 -5.11 11.20 -80.00
CA VAL A 35 -5.07 10.75 -78.61
C VAL A 35 -5.91 11.62 -77.68
N SER A 36 -6.77 12.49 -78.23
CA SER A 36 -7.63 13.40 -77.46
C SER A 36 -8.52 12.67 -76.44
N GLU A 37 -9.01 11.48 -76.79
CA GLU A 37 -9.83 10.62 -75.91
C GLU A 37 -9.02 9.71 -74.99
N LYS A 38 -7.68 9.69 -75.08
CA LYS A 38 -6.86 8.86 -74.20
C LYS A 38 -6.83 9.47 -72.80
N VAL A 39 -6.86 8.60 -71.79
CA VAL A 39 -6.90 8.95 -70.37
C VAL A 39 -5.78 9.92 -69.98
N PHE A 40 -4.57 9.75 -70.54
CA PHE A 40 -3.45 10.63 -70.25
C PHE A 40 -3.59 12.05 -70.81
N PHE A 41 -4.41 12.26 -71.84
CA PHE A 41 -4.62 13.58 -72.46
C PHE A 41 -5.83 14.29 -71.86
N LYS A 42 -6.95 13.59 -71.71
CA LYS A 42 -8.21 14.13 -71.17
C LYS A 42 -8.09 14.72 -69.76
N ASN A 43 -7.15 14.22 -68.97
CA ASN A 43 -6.93 14.64 -67.59
C ASN A 43 -5.90 15.78 -67.44
N ILE A 44 -5.31 16.27 -68.54
CA ILE A 44 -4.40 17.41 -68.54
C ILE A 44 -5.19 18.68 -68.25
N LYS A 45 -4.83 19.37 -67.16
CA LYS A 45 -5.47 20.61 -66.72
C LYS A 45 -4.42 21.61 -66.26
N GLY A 46 -4.41 22.78 -66.89
CA GLY A 46 -3.45 23.85 -66.61
C GLY A 46 -2.11 23.68 -67.34
N GLU A 47 -1.15 24.56 -67.05
CA GLU A 47 0.14 24.67 -67.76
C GLU A 47 1.12 23.52 -67.45
N SER A 48 1.06 22.97 -66.25
CA SER A 48 1.90 21.85 -65.81
C SER A 48 1.30 21.23 -64.57
N GLY A 49 1.53 19.93 -64.36
CA GLY A 49 1.04 19.23 -63.18
C GLY A 49 1.27 17.73 -63.25
N PHE A 50 0.64 17.04 -62.32
CA PHE A 50 0.63 15.58 -62.29
C PHE A 50 -0.75 15.06 -61.89
N PHE A 51 -1.07 13.84 -62.30
CA PHE A 51 -2.26 13.12 -61.86
C PHE A 51 -1.99 11.61 -61.93
N ILE A 52 -2.77 10.84 -61.18
CA ILE A 52 -2.76 9.39 -61.25
C ILE A 52 -4.00 8.96 -62.03
N ALA A 53 -3.82 8.05 -62.99
CA ALA A 53 -4.92 7.44 -63.71
C ALA A 53 -4.55 6.02 -64.14
N GLU A 54 -5.56 5.17 -64.26
CA GLU A 54 -5.40 3.81 -64.74
C GLU A 54 -5.20 3.81 -66.27
N GLU A 55 -4.12 3.17 -66.76
CA GLU A 55 -3.88 3.01 -68.20
C GLU A 55 -3.28 1.63 -68.49
N GLY A 56 -4.09 0.72 -69.03
CA GLY A 56 -3.65 -0.63 -69.38
C GLY A 56 -3.57 -1.58 -68.19
N GLY A 57 -4.46 -1.42 -67.19
CA GLY A 57 -4.58 -2.31 -66.03
C GLY A 57 -3.61 -2.01 -64.87
N SER A 58 -2.82 -0.93 -64.96
CA SER A 58 -2.05 -0.42 -63.83
C SER A 58 -2.24 1.08 -63.64
N ASP A 59 -2.18 1.51 -62.38
CA ASP A 59 -2.16 2.92 -62.01
C ASP A 59 -0.84 3.54 -62.47
N LYS A 60 -0.95 4.62 -63.25
CA LYS A 60 0.20 5.38 -63.71
C LYS A 60 0.17 6.79 -63.17
N LEU A 61 1.33 7.26 -62.73
CA LEU A 61 1.58 8.66 -62.42
C LEU A 61 1.96 9.36 -63.72
N PHE A 62 1.05 10.21 -64.21
CA PHE A 62 1.31 11.10 -65.32
C PHE A 62 1.80 12.44 -64.82
N SER A 63 2.83 12.98 -65.45
CA SER A 63 3.32 14.35 -65.28
C SER A 63 3.33 15.04 -66.62
N PHE A 64 2.86 16.27 -66.68
CA PHE A 64 2.76 17.01 -67.94
C PHE A 64 3.26 18.44 -67.80
N ALA A 65 3.74 18.99 -68.91
CA ALA A 65 4.13 20.38 -69.03
C ALA A 65 3.88 20.89 -70.45
N HIS A 66 3.30 22.09 -70.53
CA HIS A 66 3.08 22.80 -71.79
C HIS A 66 4.36 23.53 -72.20
N SER A 67 4.69 23.46 -73.49
CA SER A 67 5.78 24.23 -74.07
C SER A 67 5.44 25.71 -73.99
N LYS A 68 6.32 26.50 -73.41
CA LYS A 68 6.19 27.96 -73.40
C LYS A 68 6.88 28.54 -74.62
N GLY A 69 6.26 29.56 -75.20
CA GLY A 69 6.90 30.42 -76.20
C GLY A 69 8.13 31.15 -75.65
N TYR A 70 8.91 31.75 -76.54
CA TYR A 70 10.06 32.57 -76.18
C TYR A 70 10.07 33.86 -76.99
N ARG A 71 10.14 35.01 -76.29
CA ARG A 71 10.07 36.35 -76.88
C ARG A 71 8.83 36.50 -77.77
N ASP A 72 9.02 36.77 -79.05
CA ASP A 72 7.96 37.02 -80.03
C ASP A 72 7.39 35.73 -80.65
N PHE A 73 7.86 34.56 -80.18
CA PHE A 73 7.38 33.27 -80.64
C PHE A 73 6.48 32.63 -79.58
N ASP A 74 5.18 32.52 -79.86
CA ASP A 74 4.16 31.98 -78.95
C ASP A 74 4.34 30.48 -78.63
N GLY A 75 5.24 29.79 -79.31
CA GLY A 75 5.42 28.35 -79.18
C GLY A 75 4.44 27.55 -80.02
N HIS A 76 4.67 26.23 -80.12
CA HIS A 76 3.81 25.33 -80.87
C HIS A 76 2.67 24.72 -80.04
N GLY A 77 2.55 25.11 -78.76
CA GLY A 77 1.56 24.53 -77.84
C GLY A 77 1.74 23.03 -77.65
N TRP A 78 2.98 22.54 -77.66
CA TRP A 78 3.26 21.13 -77.45
C TRP A 78 3.14 20.79 -75.97
N ILE A 79 2.62 19.61 -75.68
CA ILE A 79 2.45 19.11 -74.33
C ILE A 79 3.33 17.87 -74.18
N LEU A 80 4.34 17.99 -73.33
CA LEU A 80 5.17 16.87 -72.91
C LEU A 80 4.42 16.12 -71.80
N VAL A 81 4.20 14.83 -72.00
CA VAL A 81 3.56 13.95 -71.00
C VAL A 81 4.50 12.79 -70.70
N MET A 82 4.82 12.62 -69.43
CA MET A 82 5.57 11.48 -68.92
C MET A 82 4.65 10.63 -68.06
N GLY A 83 4.71 9.31 -68.20
CA GLY A 83 3.93 8.35 -67.42
C GLY A 83 4.84 7.30 -66.81
N HIS A 84 4.67 7.03 -65.52
CA HIS A 84 5.40 6.00 -64.78
C HIS A 84 4.43 5.07 -64.05
N ASP A 85 4.74 3.78 -63.95
CA ASP A 85 3.95 2.87 -63.12
C ASP A 85 4.11 3.23 -61.64
N VAL A 86 2.99 3.43 -60.94
CA VAL A 86 2.98 3.79 -59.52
C VAL A 86 3.66 2.70 -58.68
N ALA A 87 3.50 1.43 -59.03
CA ALA A 87 4.13 0.33 -58.31
C ALA A 87 5.65 0.34 -58.45
N GLU A 88 6.19 0.77 -59.61
CA GLU A 88 7.64 0.90 -59.82
C GLU A 88 8.20 2.10 -59.05
N VAL A 89 7.55 3.27 -59.15
CA VAL A 89 7.97 4.50 -58.45
C VAL A 89 7.91 4.32 -56.93
N LEU A 90 6.89 3.61 -56.42
CA LEU A 90 6.71 3.37 -54.98
C LEU A 90 7.36 2.08 -54.47
N LYS A 91 7.99 1.27 -55.34
CA LYS A 91 8.68 0.03 -54.93
C LYS A 91 9.65 0.24 -53.74
N PRO A 92 10.46 1.32 -53.69
CA PRO A 92 11.31 1.59 -52.53
C PRO A 92 10.52 1.89 -51.25
N ALA A 93 9.39 2.60 -51.37
CA ALA A 93 8.52 2.93 -50.23
C ALA A 93 7.86 1.68 -49.64
N PHE A 94 7.38 0.76 -50.49
CA PHE A 94 6.82 -0.50 -50.01
C PHE A 94 7.88 -1.40 -49.36
N ALA A 95 9.08 -1.47 -49.92
CA ALA A 95 10.19 -2.20 -49.29
C ALA A 95 10.55 -1.61 -47.91
N MET A 96 10.56 -0.28 -47.79
CA MET A 96 10.78 0.42 -46.52
C MET A 96 9.68 0.12 -45.50
N ARG A 97 8.41 0.14 -45.91
CA ARG A 97 7.27 -0.24 -45.06
C ARG A 97 7.44 -1.63 -44.46
N THR A 98 7.78 -2.63 -45.28
CA THR A 98 7.97 -4.01 -44.80
C THR A 98 9.12 -4.10 -43.81
N ARG A 99 10.24 -3.39 -44.03
CA ARG A 99 11.35 -3.34 -43.07
C ARG A 99 10.92 -2.73 -41.74
N ILE A 100 10.17 -1.62 -41.76
CA ILE A 100 9.65 -0.98 -40.54
C ILE A 100 8.76 -1.97 -39.77
N VAL A 101 7.84 -2.65 -40.45
CA VAL A 101 6.94 -3.63 -39.80
C VAL A 101 7.73 -4.77 -39.15
N VAL A 102 8.74 -5.32 -39.84
CA VAL A 102 9.59 -6.39 -39.28
C VAL A 102 10.38 -5.90 -38.07
N VAL A 103 10.98 -4.71 -38.14
CA VAL A 103 11.73 -4.13 -37.02
C VAL A 103 10.80 -3.87 -35.83
N SER A 104 9.62 -3.29 -36.05
CA SER A 104 8.62 -3.08 -34.99
C SER A 104 8.18 -4.39 -34.35
N PHE A 105 7.99 -5.44 -35.15
CA PHE A 105 7.64 -6.76 -34.63
C PHE A 105 8.74 -7.34 -33.73
N VAL A 106 10.01 -7.21 -34.12
CA VAL A 106 11.15 -7.63 -33.29
C VAL A 106 11.17 -6.88 -31.96
N PHE A 107 10.92 -5.57 -31.95
CA PHE A 107 10.85 -4.78 -30.72
C PHE A 107 9.69 -5.20 -29.80
N ILE A 108 8.52 -5.53 -30.36
CA ILE A 108 7.38 -6.04 -29.57
C ILE A 108 7.74 -7.37 -28.91
N VAL A 109 8.31 -8.30 -29.67
CA VAL A 109 8.74 -9.61 -29.14
C VAL A 109 9.80 -9.43 -28.04
N LEU A 110 10.78 -8.57 -28.27
CA LEU A 110 11.82 -8.25 -27.29
C LEU A 110 11.22 -7.62 -26.01
N GLY A 111 10.25 -6.72 -26.16
CA GLY A 111 9.55 -6.10 -25.03
C GLY A 111 8.80 -7.12 -24.18
N ILE A 112 8.07 -8.05 -24.83
CA ILE A 112 7.38 -9.15 -24.14
C ILE A 112 8.39 -10.05 -23.40
N PHE A 113 9.52 -10.34 -24.04
CA PHE A 113 10.58 -11.16 -23.44
C PHE A 113 11.20 -10.50 -22.21
N ILE A 114 11.54 -9.20 -22.28
CA ILE A 114 12.06 -8.44 -21.13
C ILE A 114 11.01 -8.36 -20.02
N ALA A 115 9.74 -8.09 -20.35
CA ALA A 115 8.66 -8.06 -19.36
C ALA A 115 8.49 -9.42 -18.65
N TYR A 116 8.62 -10.52 -19.38
CA TYR A 116 8.60 -11.87 -18.80
C TYR A 116 9.78 -12.11 -17.85
N ILE A 117 10.99 -11.66 -18.21
CA ILE A 117 12.17 -11.73 -17.33
C ILE A 117 11.90 -10.95 -16.04
N ILE A 118 11.53 -9.67 -16.13
CA ILE A 118 11.27 -8.80 -14.96
C ILE A 118 10.18 -9.41 -14.07
N SER A 119 9.09 -9.90 -14.67
CA SER A 119 8.01 -10.55 -13.91
C SER A 119 8.52 -11.75 -13.10
N ARG A 120 9.42 -12.54 -13.67
CA ARG A 120 9.95 -13.75 -13.03
C ARG A 120 11.08 -13.46 -12.05
N SER A 121 11.98 -12.52 -12.35
CA SER A 121 13.16 -12.22 -11.52
C SER A 121 12.88 -11.21 -10.42
N ILE A 122 11.89 -10.33 -10.57
CA ILE A 122 11.63 -9.23 -9.63
C ILE A 122 10.21 -9.32 -9.08
N SER A 123 9.20 -9.22 -9.95
CA SER A 123 7.81 -9.04 -9.48
C SER A 123 7.30 -10.23 -8.67
N LYS A 124 7.54 -11.47 -9.12
CA LYS A 124 7.08 -12.68 -8.42
C LYS A 124 7.71 -12.83 -7.02
N PRO A 125 9.05 -12.79 -6.87
CA PRO A 125 9.69 -12.84 -5.55
C PRO A 125 9.18 -11.76 -4.57
N ILE A 126 9.03 -10.51 -5.03
CA ILE A 126 8.53 -9.41 -4.18
C ILE A 126 7.10 -9.69 -3.70
N ILE A 127 6.22 -10.20 -4.58
CA ILE A 127 4.86 -10.58 -4.20
C ILE A 127 4.87 -11.72 -3.18
N THR A 128 5.77 -12.71 -3.33
CA THR A 128 5.94 -13.80 -2.35
C THR A 128 6.29 -13.25 -0.98
N VAL A 129 7.30 -12.36 -0.89
CA VAL A 129 7.71 -11.73 0.38
C VAL A 129 6.56 -10.94 0.99
N ARG A 130 5.85 -10.12 0.19
CA ARG A 130 4.68 -9.36 0.63
C ARG A 130 3.60 -10.27 1.23
N ASN A 131 3.26 -11.36 0.55
CA ASN A 131 2.21 -12.26 0.99
C ASN A 131 2.60 -12.96 2.30
N ALA A 132 3.85 -13.40 2.44
CA ALA A 132 4.35 -13.94 3.70
C ALA A 132 4.27 -12.91 4.84
N ALA A 133 4.61 -11.64 4.58
CA ALA A 133 4.46 -10.58 5.57
C ALA A 133 3.01 -10.39 6.04
N VAL A 134 2.03 -10.54 5.15
CA VAL A 134 0.59 -10.52 5.54
C VAL A 134 0.25 -11.70 6.45
N VAL A 135 0.73 -12.90 6.15
CA VAL A 135 0.49 -14.11 6.96
C VAL A 135 1.13 -13.99 8.34
N ILE A 136 2.36 -13.48 8.42
CA ILE A 136 3.08 -13.23 9.68
C ILE A 136 2.37 -12.16 10.51
N ALA A 137 1.87 -11.09 9.89
CA ALA A 137 1.09 -10.05 10.57
C ALA A 137 -0.23 -10.57 11.15
N GLN A 138 -0.76 -11.69 10.65
CA GLN A 138 -1.94 -12.36 11.21
C GLN A 138 -1.60 -13.30 12.39
N GLY A 139 -0.34 -13.39 12.78
CA GLY A 139 0.13 -14.17 13.94
C GLY A 139 0.74 -15.53 13.59
N ASN A 140 0.78 -15.92 12.31
CA ASN A 140 1.44 -17.16 11.91
C ASN A 140 2.93 -16.92 11.64
N LEU A 141 3.78 -17.11 12.66
CA LEU A 141 5.23 -16.92 12.59
C LEU A 141 5.99 -18.16 12.05
N GLU A 142 5.30 -19.22 11.64
CA GLU A 142 5.92 -20.42 11.05
C GLU A 142 6.21 -20.26 9.55
N GLU A 143 5.54 -19.31 8.89
CA GLU A 143 5.72 -19.04 7.46
C GLU A 143 7.15 -18.56 7.19
N ARG A 144 7.78 -19.12 6.15
CA ARG A 144 9.11 -18.71 5.69
C ARG A 144 9.10 -18.26 4.25
N VAL A 145 9.83 -17.19 3.99
CA VAL A 145 10.03 -16.67 2.64
C VAL A 145 11.15 -17.45 1.98
N VAL A 146 10.82 -18.23 0.95
CA VAL A 146 11.80 -18.90 0.10
C VAL A 146 11.74 -18.27 -1.29
N VAL A 147 12.84 -17.62 -1.68
CA VAL A 147 13.02 -17.06 -3.01
C VAL A 147 14.10 -17.82 -3.74
N THR A 148 13.98 -17.93 -5.07
CA THR A 148 14.99 -18.58 -5.93
C THR A 148 15.96 -17.57 -6.54
N SER A 149 15.77 -16.27 -6.25
CA SER A 149 16.66 -15.22 -6.73
C SER A 149 18.01 -15.32 -6.02
N LYS A 150 19.09 -14.88 -6.67
CA LYS A 150 20.46 -14.85 -6.11
C LYS A 150 21.00 -13.42 -6.08
N ASP A 151 20.15 -12.50 -5.66
CA ASP A 151 20.35 -11.05 -5.71
C ASP A 151 19.88 -10.42 -4.40
N GLU A 152 19.69 -9.11 -4.38
CA GLU A 152 19.23 -8.35 -3.22
C GLU A 152 17.87 -8.83 -2.69
N ILE A 153 17.09 -9.58 -3.49
CA ILE A 153 15.83 -10.17 -3.03
C ILE A 153 16.06 -11.40 -2.14
N GLU A 154 17.15 -12.15 -2.36
CA GLU A 154 17.58 -13.24 -1.47
C GLU A 154 17.98 -12.66 -0.11
N GLU A 155 18.82 -11.63 -0.10
CA GLU A 155 19.26 -10.95 1.11
C GLU A 155 18.08 -10.36 1.90
N LEU A 156 17.09 -9.79 1.19
CA LEU A 156 15.85 -9.31 1.79
C LEU A 156 15.03 -10.45 2.41
N ALA A 157 14.88 -11.57 1.71
CA ALA A 157 14.15 -12.73 2.22
C ALA A 157 14.82 -13.33 3.47
N ASP A 158 16.15 -13.41 3.49
CA ASP A 158 16.92 -13.90 4.63
C ASP A 158 16.79 -12.96 5.84
N SER A 159 16.94 -11.65 5.62
CA SER A 159 16.75 -10.64 6.66
C SER A 159 15.33 -10.70 7.24
N PHE A 160 14.33 -10.90 6.39
CA PHE A 160 12.94 -11.05 6.78
C PHE A 160 12.72 -12.33 7.62
N ASN A 161 13.27 -13.47 7.19
CA ASN A 161 13.21 -14.72 7.93
C ASN A 161 13.91 -14.61 9.31
N GLN A 162 15.03 -13.89 9.38
CA GLN A 162 15.73 -13.64 10.65
C GLN A 162 14.88 -12.81 11.62
N MET A 163 14.18 -11.78 11.13
CA MET A 163 13.27 -10.97 11.94
C MET A 163 12.11 -11.81 12.49
N THR A 164 11.48 -12.62 11.64
CA THR A 164 10.38 -13.51 12.04
C THR A 164 10.84 -14.53 13.09
N GLY A 165 12.06 -15.08 12.93
CA GLY A 165 12.67 -15.96 13.93
C GLY A 165 12.85 -15.30 15.30
N LYS A 166 13.37 -14.06 15.33
CA LYS A 166 13.52 -13.29 16.58
C LYS A 166 12.17 -12.95 17.22
N LEU A 167 11.16 -12.62 16.41
CA LEU A 167 9.80 -12.39 16.89
C LEU A 167 9.26 -13.64 17.56
N ARG A 168 9.36 -14.80 16.89
CA ARG A 168 8.92 -16.08 17.44
C ARG A 168 9.57 -16.38 18.78
N GLU A 169 10.90 -16.27 18.86
CA GLU A 169 11.65 -16.49 20.10
C GLU A 169 11.16 -15.56 21.23
N SER A 170 10.98 -14.28 20.91
CA SER A 170 10.46 -13.29 21.85
C SER A 170 9.04 -13.62 22.34
N TYR A 171 8.13 -14.01 21.43
CA TYR A 171 6.77 -14.43 21.78
C TYR A 171 6.78 -15.67 22.68
N THR A 172 7.57 -16.69 22.34
CA THR A 172 7.67 -17.90 23.16
C THR A 172 8.22 -17.61 24.56
N GLY A 173 9.23 -16.75 24.67
CA GLY A 173 9.77 -16.33 25.96
C GLY A 173 8.79 -15.47 26.76
N LEU A 174 7.97 -14.67 26.09
CA LEU A 174 6.93 -13.87 26.76
C LEU A 174 5.78 -14.75 27.27
N GLU A 175 5.33 -15.74 26.49
CA GLU A 175 4.32 -16.71 26.92
C GLU A 175 4.78 -17.51 28.14
N GLU A 176 6.06 -17.91 28.18
CA GLU A 176 6.65 -18.56 29.34
C GLU A 176 6.60 -17.66 30.58
N LYS A 177 7.06 -16.41 30.47
CA LYS A 177 6.99 -15.45 31.57
C LYS A 177 5.56 -15.16 32.01
N VAL A 178 4.62 -15.03 31.08
CA VAL A 178 3.20 -14.80 31.40
C VAL A 178 2.65 -15.97 32.21
N ARG A 179 2.98 -17.21 31.82
CA ARG A 179 2.59 -18.41 32.56
C ARG A 179 3.21 -18.47 33.95
N GLU A 180 4.50 -18.22 34.10
CA GLU A 180 5.17 -18.14 35.40
C GLU A 180 4.52 -17.09 36.31
N ARG A 181 4.30 -15.88 35.79
CA ARG A 181 3.66 -14.79 36.53
C ARG A 181 2.21 -15.10 36.90
N THR A 182 1.47 -15.82 36.06
CA THR A 182 0.09 -16.23 36.36
C THR A 182 0.06 -17.19 37.55
N VAL A 183 0.98 -18.16 37.59
CA VAL A 183 1.11 -19.10 38.72
C VAL A 183 1.53 -18.39 40.01
N GLU A 184 2.48 -17.44 39.94
CA GLU A 184 2.85 -16.60 41.08
C GLU A 184 1.66 -15.78 41.60
N LEU A 185 0.91 -15.16 40.69
CA LEU A 185 -0.25 -14.33 41.03
C LEU A 185 -1.35 -15.15 41.70
N GLU A 186 -1.61 -16.36 41.19
CA GLU A 186 -2.61 -17.28 41.74
C GLU A 186 -2.23 -17.71 43.16
N LYS A 187 -0.95 -18.05 43.38
CA LYS A 187 -0.44 -18.39 44.71
C LYS A 187 -0.54 -17.22 45.69
N ALA A 188 -0.17 -16.01 45.27
CA ALA A 188 -0.29 -14.82 46.10
C ALA A 188 -1.75 -14.49 46.42
N ASN A 189 -2.66 -14.68 45.46
CA ASN A 189 -4.10 -14.48 45.66
C ASN A 189 -4.67 -15.48 46.68
N GLU A 190 -4.27 -16.75 46.63
CA GLU A 190 -4.66 -17.75 47.64
C GLU A 190 -4.12 -17.42 49.03
N GLN A 191 -2.87 -16.93 49.13
CA GLN A 191 -2.31 -16.47 50.40
C GLN A 191 -3.08 -15.29 50.99
N LEU A 192 -3.40 -14.28 50.17
CA LEU A 192 -4.19 -13.12 50.59
C LEU A 192 -5.59 -13.52 51.04
N LYS A 193 -6.25 -14.45 50.34
CA LYS A 193 -7.55 -14.99 50.77
C LYS A 193 -7.44 -15.65 52.15
N HIS A 194 -6.40 -16.45 52.38
CA HIS A 194 -6.16 -17.06 53.68
C HIS A 194 -5.96 -16.02 54.79
N GLU A 195 -5.14 -14.99 54.54
CA GLU A 195 -4.88 -13.91 55.49
C GLU A 195 -6.14 -13.09 55.79
N ILE A 196 -7.00 -12.83 54.80
CA ILE A 196 -8.30 -12.17 54.99
C ILE A 196 -9.19 -13.00 55.93
N ILE A 197 -9.31 -14.31 55.69
CA ILE A 197 -10.12 -15.22 56.53
C ILE A 197 -9.60 -15.23 57.98
N GLU A 198 -8.27 -15.28 58.16
CA GLU A 198 -7.67 -15.26 59.49
C GLU A 198 -7.90 -13.93 60.22
N ARG A 199 -7.81 -12.81 59.48
CA ARG A 199 -8.07 -11.48 60.01
C ARG A 199 -9.54 -11.30 60.41
N GLU A 200 -10.48 -11.80 59.60
CA GLU A 200 -11.91 -11.78 59.91
C GLU A 200 -12.21 -12.57 61.17
N ARG A 201 -11.68 -13.79 61.31
CA ARG A 201 -11.83 -14.61 62.53
C ARG A 201 -11.26 -13.93 63.77
N SER A 202 -10.09 -13.29 63.65
CA SER A 202 -9.46 -12.58 64.77
C SER A 202 -10.26 -11.36 65.20
N ALA A 203 -10.82 -10.61 64.24
CA ALA A 203 -11.69 -9.47 64.51
C ALA A 203 -13.00 -9.90 65.17
N GLU A 204 -13.59 -11.01 64.75
CA GLU A 204 -14.83 -11.54 65.30
C GLU A 204 -14.63 -12.09 66.73
N ALA A 205 -13.54 -12.81 66.97
CA ALA A 205 -13.16 -13.26 68.32
C ALA A 205 -12.86 -12.09 69.27
N LEU A 206 -12.20 -11.03 68.76
CA LEU A 206 -11.97 -9.81 69.55
C LEU A 206 -13.28 -9.14 69.92
N LYS A 207 -14.19 -8.99 68.94
CA LYS A 207 -15.51 -8.41 69.16
C LYS A 207 -16.32 -9.22 70.19
N GLU A 208 -16.35 -10.55 70.07
CA GLU A 208 -17.03 -11.42 71.03
C GLU A 208 -16.42 -11.30 72.44
N SER A 209 -15.09 -11.23 72.54
CA SER A 209 -14.40 -11.02 73.82
C SER A 209 -14.72 -9.65 74.43
N GLU A 210 -14.79 -8.58 73.63
CA GLU A 210 -15.17 -7.24 74.09
C GLU A 210 -16.63 -7.19 74.55
N GLU A 211 -17.55 -7.83 73.83
CA GLU A 211 -18.96 -7.92 74.20
C GLU A 211 -19.15 -8.73 75.49
N ASN A 212 -18.48 -9.88 75.61
CA ASN A 212 -18.49 -10.70 76.83
C ASN A 212 -17.90 -9.94 78.02
N TYR A 213 -16.74 -9.28 77.85
CA TYR A 213 -16.14 -8.43 78.89
C TYR A 213 -17.11 -7.32 79.32
N ARG A 214 -17.67 -6.58 78.36
CA ARG A 214 -18.60 -5.47 78.65
C ARG A 214 -19.85 -5.97 79.36
N SER A 215 -20.41 -7.11 78.94
CA SER A 215 -21.56 -7.71 79.63
C SER A 215 -21.23 -8.13 81.06
N LEU A 216 -20.08 -8.77 81.30
CA LEU A 216 -19.66 -9.18 82.64
C LEU A 216 -19.34 -7.98 83.54
N PHE A 217 -18.67 -6.97 83.00
CA PHE A 217 -18.35 -5.72 83.69
C PHE A 217 -19.62 -4.99 84.14
N GLU A 218 -20.59 -4.82 83.23
CA GLU A 218 -21.83 -4.08 83.49
C GLU A 218 -22.86 -4.86 84.33
N SER A 219 -22.92 -6.20 84.19
CA SER A 219 -23.87 -7.03 84.95
C SER A 219 -23.40 -7.42 86.35
N ASN A 220 -22.14 -7.12 86.71
CA ASN A 220 -21.62 -7.39 88.04
C ASN A 220 -22.36 -6.54 89.08
N GLN A 221 -22.74 -7.17 90.20
CA GLN A 221 -23.44 -6.49 91.31
C GLN A 221 -22.48 -5.68 92.20
N ASP A 222 -21.21 -6.05 92.21
CA ASP A 222 -20.18 -5.28 92.89
C ASP A 222 -19.76 -4.08 92.03
N GLY A 223 -19.57 -2.94 92.67
CA GLY A 223 -19.09 -1.75 92.01
C GLY A 223 -17.61 -1.89 91.63
N ILE A 224 -17.31 -1.83 90.34
CA ILE A 224 -15.95 -1.88 89.80
C ILE A 224 -15.64 -0.52 89.15
N ALA A 225 -14.50 0.04 89.51
CA ALA A 225 -13.95 1.23 88.87
C ALA A 225 -12.45 1.05 88.61
N PHE A 226 -11.99 1.61 87.49
CA PHE A 226 -10.60 1.67 87.10
C PHE A 226 -10.13 3.11 87.13
N SER A 227 -8.94 3.33 87.70
CA SER A 227 -8.21 4.59 87.60
C SER A 227 -6.85 4.36 86.94
N ASP A 228 -6.28 5.39 86.33
CA ASP A 228 -4.90 5.36 85.86
C ASP A 228 -3.90 5.51 87.03
N MET A 229 -2.61 5.46 86.71
CA MET A 229 -1.53 5.60 87.70
C MET A 229 -1.43 7.01 88.29
N GLU A 230 -2.15 7.98 87.72
CA GLU A 230 -2.22 9.37 88.15
C GLU A 230 -3.49 9.64 88.99
N GLY A 231 -4.33 8.61 89.19
CA GLY A 231 -5.53 8.65 90.01
C GLY A 231 -6.80 9.09 89.27
N ASN A 232 -6.74 9.34 87.96
CA ASN A 232 -7.91 9.75 87.18
C ASN A 232 -8.81 8.54 86.89
N PHE A 233 -10.12 8.70 87.02
CA PHE A 233 -11.08 7.64 86.73
C PHE A 233 -11.18 7.36 85.21
N VAL A 234 -10.78 6.14 84.83
CA VAL A 234 -10.75 5.66 83.45
C VAL A 234 -12.11 5.06 83.07
N ASP A 235 -12.63 4.16 83.91
CA ASP A 235 -13.89 3.49 83.66
C ASP A 235 -14.60 3.05 84.95
N ALA A 236 -15.91 2.86 84.92
CA ALA A 236 -16.68 2.32 86.04
C ALA A 236 -17.95 1.63 85.55
N ASN A 237 -18.31 0.51 86.16
CA ASN A 237 -19.52 -0.23 85.78
C ASN A 237 -20.80 0.41 86.35
N GLN A 238 -21.94 0.03 85.78
CA GLN A 238 -23.23 0.58 86.19
C GLN A 238 -23.54 0.37 87.68
N ALA A 239 -23.10 -0.73 88.30
CA ALA A 239 -23.30 -0.97 89.74
C ALA A 239 -22.55 0.04 90.62
N TYR A 240 -21.30 0.38 90.28
CA TYR A 240 -20.51 1.39 90.99
C TYR A 240 -21.15 2.79 90.87
N LEU A 241 -21.58 3.14 89.67
CA LEU A 241 -22.29 4.39 89.40
C LEU A 241 -23.61 4.48 90.16
N ASN A 242 -24.40 3.40 90.18
CA ASN A 242 -25.65 3.33 90.94
C ASN A 242 -25.43 3.43 92.46
N MET A 243 -24.37 2.80 92.97
CA MET A 243 -24.01 2.83 94.38
C MET A 243 -23.65 4.25 94.85
N LEU A 244 -22.91 4.99 94.03
CA LEU A 244 -22.50 6.36 94.35
C LEU A 244 -23.54 7.42 93.94
N GLY A 245 -24.50 7.05 93.08
CA GLY A 245 -25.58 7.93 92.62
C GLY A 245 -25.18 8.93 91.53
N TYR A 246 -24.12 8.65 90.77
CA TYR A 246 -23.62 9.53 89.70
C TYR A 246 -23.76 8.88 88.32
N THR A 247 -23.93 9.70 87.29
CA THR A 247 -23.77 9.24 85.90
C THR A 247 -22.29 9.11 85.53
N MET A 248 -21.96 8.33 84.50
CA MET A 248 -20.57 8.18 84.05
C MET A 248 -19.91 9.52 83.66
N VAL A 249 -20.72 10.44 83.11
CA VAL A 249 -20.27 11.78 82.70
C VAL A 249 -19.94 12.66 83.91
N GLU A 250 -20.68 12.51 85.01
CA GLU A 250 -20.41 13.22 86.26
C GLU A 250 -19.25 12.58 87.00
N TYR A 251 -19.22 11.25 87.08
CA TYR A 251 -18.18 10.48 87.75
C TYR A 251 -16.78 10.78 87.21
N ARG A 252 -16.60 10.84 85.88
CA ARG A 252 -15.31 11.21 85.25
C ARG A 252 -14.82 12.63 85.56
N LYS A 253 -15.67 13.50 86.12
CA LYS A 253 -15.30 14.86 86.52
C LYS A 253 -14.99 14.97 88.01
N LEU A 254 -15.20 13.89 88.77
CA LEU A 254 -14.90 13.83 90.19
C LEU A 254 -13.46 13.40 90.40
N ASP A 255 -12.86 13.91 91.48
CA ASP A 255 -11.52 13.53 91.92
C ASP A 255 -11.61 12.59 93.14
N TYR A 256 -10.60 11.75 93.35
CA TYR A 256 -10.57 10.72 94.39
C TYR A 256 -10.90 11.24 95.81
N PRO A 257 -10.45 12.45 96.22
CA PRO A 257 -10.79 13.02 97.52
C PRO A 257 -12.26 13.43 97.67
N GLN A 258 -12.99 13.59 96.57
CA GLN A 258 -14.41 13.97 96.57
C GLN A 258 -15.34 12.77 96.78
N LEU A 259 -14.84 11.55 96.53
CA LEU A 259 -15.58 10.30 96.70
C LEU A 259 -15.30 9.60 98.02
N THR A 260 -14.22 9.96 98.71
CA THR A 260 -13.75 9.30 99.93
C THR A 260 -13.75 10.24 101.13
N PRO A 261 -14.17 9.81 102.34
CA PRO A 261 -14.13 10.65 103.54
C PRO A 261 -12.70 11.10 103.91
N LYS A 262 -12.53 12.35 104.38
CA LYS A 262 -11.23 12.99 104.73
C LYS A 262 -10.29 12.17 105.64
N LYS A 263 -10.81 11.21 106.40
CA LYS A 263 -10.01 10.32 107.26
C LYS A 263 -9.13 9.33 106.48
N TRP A 264 -9.43 9.10 105.20
CA TRP A 264 -8.73 8.15 104.33
C TRP A 264 -7.71 8.81 103.39
N HIS A 265 -7.61 10.14 103.37
CA HIS A 265 -6.69 10.88 102.50
C HIS A 265 -5.23 10.91 103.00
N LYS A 266 -4.92 10.20 104.09
CA LYS A 266 -3.61 10.24 104.78
C LYS A 266 -2.74 9.00 104.55
N GLN A 267 -3.12 8.11 103.65
CA GLN A 267 -2.40 6.85 103.41
C GLN A 267 -1.81 6.73 102.00
N ASP A 268 -2.06 7.69 101.12
CA ASP A 268 -1.53 7.71 99.75
C ASP A 268 -0.56 8.91 99.59
N GLU A 269 0.65 8.76 100.15
CA GLU A 269 1.88 9.45 99.71
C GLU A 269 2.92 8.39 99.31
#